data_AF-A0A5J4VIM9-F1
#
_entry.id   AF-A0A5J4VIM9-F1
#
_cell.length_a   1.000
_cell.length_b   1.000
_cell.length_c   1.000
_cell.angle_alpha   90.00
_cell.angle_beta   90.00
_cell.angle_gamma   90.00
#
_symmetry.space_group_name_H-M   'P 1'
#
loop_
_entity.id
_entity.type
_entity.pdbx_description
1 polymer ?
#
loop_
_entity_poly.entity_id
_entity_poly.type
_entity_poly.pdbx_seq_one_letter_code
_entity_poly.pdbx_strand_id
1 'polypeptide(L)'
;MMLIALIICCLLAQNIVIASILEKKSYINTLKAAEMNLHGACSSLRNFEDQGSCGASWAISSTGAYADTLCIKKGINIVPSAQWQLNCDKSCPPHPFQTICNDGCKGATLYMAATWIGEYGIVSKECVPFQARDGKCYLQCGNGVQSDILVQDMRHDVENNQYKIDNTSLHSNNSIPSNIEFKLYSHLCAASTKEKGIQAMKWALQKYGSLLSGMDVYHNFLNYKGGIYTQQQGLNLGFQAVRIVGWGTDSVEGDYWIVHNSFGSNWGENGRSRVAAGNNLCGLEQEFYFFIPCEDLDIY
;
A
#
# COMPACT_ATOMS: atom_id res chain seq x y z
N MET A 1 28.62 -21.79 0.01
CA MET A 1 27.56 -21.63 1.03
C MET A 1 26.71 -20.35 0.88
N MET A 2 26.99 -19.44 -0.06
CA MET A 2 26.20 -18.21 -0.29
C MET A 2 25.13 -18.32 -1.40
N LEU A 3 25.07 -19.44 -2.13
CA LEU A 3 24.20 -19.59 -3.31
C LEU A 3 22.84 -20.23 -3.00
N ILE A 4 22.66 -20.83 -1.80
CA ILE A 4 21.45 -21.56 -1.45
C ILE A 4 20.40 -20.65 -0.79
N ALA A 5 20.81 -19.52 -0.21
CA ALA A 5 19.90 -18.56 0.43
C ALA A 5 19.04 -17.77 -0.59
N LEU A 6 19.56 -17.48 -1.79
CA LEU A 6 18.78 -16.82 -2.86
C LEU A 6 17.73 -17.74 -3.51
N ILE A 7 17.88 -19.06 -3.40
CA ILE A 7 17.06 -20.03 -4.14
C ILE A 7 15.70 -20.27 -3.46
N ILE A 8 15.58 -20.01 -2.15
CA ILE A 8 14.32 -20.24 -1.41
C ILE A 8 13.36 -19.05 -1.53
N CYS A 9 13.86 -17.84 -1.84
CA CYS A 9 13.05 -16.62 -1.81
C CYS A 9 12.05 -16.47 -2.98
N CYS A 10 12.22 -17.20 -4.10
CA CYS A 10 11.42 -16.99 -5.31
C CYS A 10 10.42 -18.11 -5.67
N LEU A 11 10.38 -19.23 -4.94
CA LEU A 11 9.37 -20.28 -5.16
C LEU A 11 8.01 -19.99 -4.49
N LEU A 12 7.87 -18.84 -3.83
CA LEU A 12 6.63 -18.39 -3.17
C LEU A 12 6.14 -17.03 -3.72
N ALA A 13 6.36 -16.77 -5.02
CA ALA A 13 5.86 -15.60 -5.72
C ALA A 13 4.32 -15.64 -5.82
N GLN A 14 3.68 -15.29 -4.70
CA GLN A 14 2.29 -14.91 -4.47
C GLN A 14 1.95 -14.86 -2.97
N ASN A 15 2.84 -15.26 -2.05
CA ASN A 15 2.51 -15.41 -0.63
C ASN A 15 3.01 -14.23 0.20
N ILE A 16 2.07 -13.54 0.85
CA ILE A 16 2.36 -12.58 1.91
C ILE A 16 3.10 -13.28 3.05
N VAL A 17 4.13 -12.62 3.60
CA VAL A 17 4.79 -13.12 4.81
C VAL A 17 3.89 -12.91 6.01
N ILE A 18 3.56 -14.01 6.70
CA ILE A 18 2.73 -14.00 7.90
C ILE A 18 3.62 -14.14 9.12
N ALA A 19 3.84 -13.03 9.83
CA ALA A 19 4.56 -13.04 11.10
C ALA A 19 3.63 -13.42 12.28
N SER A 20 4.13 -14.18 13.26
CA SER A 20 3.46 -14.36 14.56
C SER A 20 3.99 -13.39 15.60
N ILE A 21 3.08 -12.80 16.37
CA ILE A 21 3.37 -11.84 17.43
C ILE A 21 3.66 -12.53 18.77
N LEU A 22 3.32 -13.82 18.93
CA LEU A 22 3.43 -14.55 20.20
C LEU A 22 4.85 -14.63 20.77
N GLU A 23 5.88 -14.67 19.93
CA GLU A 23 7.29 -14.72 20.37
C GLU A 23 7.80 -13.38 20.92
N LYS A 24 7.08 -12.28 20.70
CA LYS A 24 7.54 -10.91 20.95
C LYS A 24 6.71 -10.18 22.02
N LYS A 25 6.03 -10.93 22.91
CA LYS A 25 5.20 -10.39 24.01
C LYS A 25 5.90 -9.35 24.90
N SER A 26 7.24 -9.38 25.03
CA SER A 26 7.97 -8.37 25.81
C SER A 26 7.87 -6.96 25.17
N TYR A 27 7.85 -6.87 23.84
CA TYR A 27 7.76 -5.62 23.08
C TYR A 27 6.37 -4.99 23.19
N ILE A 28 5.32 -5.81 23.29
CA ILE A 28 3.94 -5.35 23.43
C ILE A 28 3.73 -4.63 24.77
N ASN A 29 4.39 -5.11 25.83
CA ASN A 29 4.28 -4.49 27.16
C ASN A 29 4.94 -3.10 27.24
N THR A 30 5.85 -2.77 26.32
CA THR A 30 6.49 -1.44 26.22
C THR A 30 5.72 -0.45 25.32
N LEU A 31 4.73 -0.90 24.53
CA LEU A 31 3.96 -0.06 23.59
C LEU A 31 3.03 0.97 24.25
N LYS A 32 2.78 0.88 25.56
CA LYS A 32 1.80 1.72 26.27
C LYS A 32 2.12 3.22 26.33
N ALA A 33 3.31 3.65 25.91
CA ALA A 33 3.80 5.02 26.15
C ALA A 33 4.23 5.80 24.89
N ALA A 34 4.13 5.23 23.69
CA ALA A 34 4.58 5.92 22.47
C ALA A 34 3.37 6.38 21.64
N GLU A 35 3.13 7.69 21.57
CA GLU A 35 2.43 8.28 20.43
C GLU A 35 3.37 8.20 19.22
N MET A 36 2.92 7.56 18.14
CA MET A 36 3.75 7.48 16.93
C MET A 36 3.31 8.55 15.95
N ASN A 37 4.04 9.67 15.93
CA ASN A 37 3.99 10.62 14.84
C ASN A 37 5.08 10.21 13.84
N LEU A 38 4.68 9.43 12.83
CA LEU A 38 5.57 9.01 11.77
C LEU A 38 6.29 10.26 11.22
N HIS A 39 7.61 10.29 11.43
CA HIS A 39 8.48 11.46 11.28
C HIS A 39 8.06 12.35 10.11
N GLY A 40 7.76 13.62 10.38
CA GLY A 40 7.39 14.62 9.35
C GLY A 40 8.42 14.86 8.24
N ALA A 41 9.50 14.07 8.20
CA ALA A 41 10.52 14.02 7.16
C ALA A 41 10.08 13.27 5.89
N CYS A 42 9.17 12.28 5.98
CA CYS A 42 8.75 11.50 4.81
C CYS A 42 7.71 12.27 3.98
N SER A 43 8.01 12.52 2.71
CA SER A 43 7.20 13.37 1.84
C SER A 43 5.84 12.75 1.50
N SER A 44 5.77 11.43 1.40
CA SER A 44 4.54 10.65 1.20
C SER A 44 3.50 10.85 2.32
N LEU A 45 3.90 11.18 3.54
CA LEU A 45 2.97 11.48 4.65
C LEU A 45 2.29 12.83 4.50
N ARG A 46 2.79 13.71 3.62
CA ARG A 46 2.23 15.04 3.34
C ARG A 46 1.52 15.10 1.99
N ASN A 47 1.42 13.96 1.29
CA ASN A 47 0.74 13.87 0.00
C ASN A 47 -0.70 13.40 0.20
N PHE A 48 -1.65 14.32 0.06
CA PHE A 48 -3.08 14.06 0.23
C PHE A 48 -3.76 14.01 -1.14
N GLU A 49 -3.79 12.83 -1.75
CA GLU A 49 -4.54 12.63 -3.00
C GLU A 49 -6.05 12.68 -2.76
N ASP A 50 -6.78 13.20 -3.74
CA ASP A 50 -8.23 13.18 -3.77
C ASP A 50 -8.69 12.22 -4.87
N GLN A 51 -9.22 11.07 -4.47
CA GLN A 51 -9.71 10.05 -5.39
C GLN A 51 -10.93 10.48 -6.20
N GLY A 52 -11.62 11.56 -5.80
CA GLY A 52 -12.86 12.01 -6.41
C GLY A 52 -13.89 10.88 -6.54
N SER A 53 -14.46 10.71 -7.73
CA SER A 53 -15.43 9.65 -8.02
C SER A 53 -14.80 8.32 -8.45
N CYS A 54 -13.47 8.21 -8.45
CA CYS A 54 -12.76 6.98 -8.78
C CYS A 54 -12.52 6.14 -7.51
N GLY A 55 -12.80 4.84 -7.58
CA GLY A 55 -12.47 3.88 -6.52
C GLY A 55 -10.97 3.60 -6.42
N ALA A 56 -10.14 4.64 -6.29
CA ALA A 56 -8.67 4.56 -6.29
C ALA A 56 -8.05 4.51 -4.88
N SER A 57 -8.85 4.43 -3.82
CA SER A 57 -8.36 4.42 -2.43
C SER A 57 -7.36 3.30 -2.16
N TRP A 58 -7.53 2.16 -2.81
CA TRP A 58 -6.63 1.01 -2.71
C TRP A 58 -5.22 1.34 -3.22
N ALA A 59 -5.11 2.01 -4.37
CA ALA A 59 -3.83 2.39 -4.96
C ALA A 59 -3.18 3.55 -4.17
N ILE A 60 -3.97 4.54 -3.73
CA ILE A 60 -3.45 5.65 -2.92
C ILE A 60 -2.90 5.15 -1.58
N SER A 61 -3.65 4.28 -0.90
CA SER A 61 -3.27 3.79 0.43
C SER A 61 -2.10 2.81 0.39
N SER A 62 -2.09 1.87 -0.57
CA SER A 62 -1.03 0.87 -0.68
C SER A 62 0.29 1.50 -1.10
N THR A 63 0.30 2.33 -2.15
CA THR A 63 1.50 3.08 -2.57
C THR A 63 2.02 3.99 -1.47
N GLY A 64 1.13 4.68 -0.75
CA GLY A 64 1.49 5.53 0.37
C GLY A 64 2.20 4.75 1.47
N ALA A 65 1.65 3.61 1.90
CA ALA A 65 2.26 2.79 2.94
C ALA A 65 3.62 2.21 2.52
N TYR A 66 3.77 1.85 1.24
CA TYR A 66 5.03 1.41 0.66
C TYR A 66 6.10 2.51 0.70
N ALA A 67 5.75 3.72 0.25
CA ALA A 67 6.67 4.87 0.24
C ALA A 67 7.06 5.33 1.64
N ASP A 68 6.14 5.27 2.61
CA ASP A 68 6.46 5.56 4.01
C ASP A 68 7.53 4.58 4.51
N THR A 69 7.35 3.29 4.24
CA THR A 69 8.30 2.25 4.63
C THR A 69 9.66 2.44 3.94
N LEU A 70 9.69 2.80 2.64
CA LEU A 70 10.93 3.12 1.92
C LEU A 70 11.70 4.25 2.61
N CYS A 71 10.99 5.31 3.01
CA CYS A 71 11.58 6.44 3.72
C CYS A 71 12.15 6.01 5.08
N ILE A 72 11.35 5.29 5.89
CA ILE A 72 11.71 4.90 7.26
C ILE A 72 12.86 3.88 7.27
N LYS A 73 12.83 2.89 6.38
CA LYS A 73 13.73 1.73 6.41
C LYS A 73 14.94 1.85 5.51
N LYS A 74 14.80 2.57 4.40
CA LYS A 74 15.85 2.68 3.38
C LYS A 74 16.36 4.12 3.21
N GLY A 75 15.74 5.11 3.87
CA GLY A 75 16.06 6.52 3.66
C GLY A 75 15.62 7.05 2.28
N ILE A 76 14.83 6.27 1.54
CA ILE A 76 14.37 6.61 0.18
C ILE A 76 13.09 7.44 0.31
N ASN A 77 13.23 8.77 0.24
CA ASN A 77 12.12 9.71 0.40
C ASN A 77 11.49 10.03 -0.97
N ILE A 78 10.34 9.43 -1.26
CA ILE A 78 9.59 9.65 -2.50
C ILE A 78 8.12 9.96 -2.22
N VAL A 79 7.47 10.67 -3.14
CA VAL A 79 6.01 10.66 -3.27
C VAL A 79 5.66 9.63 -4.34
N PRO A 80 4.92 8.56 -4.03
CA PRO A 80 4.68 7.48 -4.97
C PRO A 80 3.54 7.82 -5.95
N SER A 81 3.56 7.21 -7.14
CA SER A 81 2.46 7.31 -8.10
C SER A 81 1.37 6.28 -7.84
N ALA A 82 0.31 6.70 -7.14
CA ALA A 82 -0.92 5.93 -7.06
C ALA A 82 -1.55 5.68 -8.45
N GLN A 83 -1.38 6.60 -9.40
CA GLN A 83 -1.93 6.46 -10.75
C GLN A 83 -1.30 5.31 -11.53
N TRP A 84 0.00 5.11 -11.35
CA TRP A 84 0.70 4.04 -12.02
C TRP A 84 0.18 2.67 -11.55
N GLN A 85 0.08 2.46 -10.24
CA GLN A 85 -0.54 1.23 -9.72
C GLN A 85 -2.00 1.10 -10.15
N LEU A 86 -2.79 2.17 -10.08
CA LEU A 86 -4.20 2.18 -10.52
C LEU A 86 -4.36 1.67 -11.96
N ASN A 87 -3.45 2.08 -12.85
CA ASN A 87 -3.50 1.72 -14.26
C ASN A 87 -2.91 0.33 -14.56
N CYS A 88 -1.87 -0.07 -13.83
CA CYS A 88 -1.02 -1.21 -14.15
C CYS A 88 -1.36 -2.49 -13.37
N ASP A 89 -1.85 -2.36 -12.14
CA ASP A 89 -2.20 -3.51 -11.31
C ASP A 89 -3.58 -4.06 -11.74
N LYS A 90 -3.51 -5.13 -12.54
CA LYS A 90 -4.65 -5.92 -13.02
C LYS A 90 -4.65 -7.32 -12.43
N SER A 91 -4.09 -7.48 -11.24
CA SER A 91 -3.99 -8.74 -10.54
C SER A 91 -5.36 -9.40 -10.38
N CYS A 92 -5.42 -10.69 -10.69
CA CYS A 92 -6.64 -11.50 -10.59
C CYS A 92 -6.28 -12.88 -10.02
N PRO A 93 -7.13 -13.45 -9.14
CA PRO A 93 -6.97 -14.83 -8.74
C PRO A 93 -7.17 -15.78 -9.93
N PRO A 94 -6.53 -16.96 -9.93
CA PRO A 94 -6.70 -17.94 -10.99
C PRO A 94 -8.15 -18.44 -11.08
N HIS A 95 -8.61 -18.67 -12.30
CA HIS A 95 -9.91 -19.31 -12.56
C HIS A 95 -9.95 -20.71 -11.91
N PRO A 96 -11.05 -21.15 -11.26
CA PRO A 96 -12.42 -20.63 -11.28
C PRO A 96 -12.75 -19.59 -10.19
N PHE A 97 -11.78 -19.15 -9.40
CA PHE A 97 -12.00 -18.28 -8.26
C PHE A 97 -12.00 -16.78 -8.62
N GLN A 98 -12.29 -16.42 -9.88
CA GLN A 98 -12.37 -15.04 -10.38
C GLN A 98 -13.58 -14.29 -9.78
N THR A 99 -13.54 -14.05 -8.48
CA THR A 99 -14.59 -13.32 -7.77
C THR A 99 -14.33 -11.83 -7.79
N ILE A 100 -13.06 -11.40 -7.67
CA ILE A 100 -12.65 -9.98 -7.64
C ILE A 100 -11.23 -9.85 -8.24
N CYS A 101 -11.04 -8.92 -9.17
CA CYS A 101 -9.74 -8.49 -9.69
C CYS A 101 -9.42 -7.06 -9.22
N ASN A 102 -8.15 -6.69 -9.24
CA ASN A 102 -7.76 -5.29 -9.21
C ASN A 102 -8.09 -4.65 -10.57
N ASP A 103 -8.92 -3.62 -10.59
CA ASP A 103 -9.35 -3.00 -11.84
C ASP A 103 -9.60 -1.49 -11.72
N GLY A 104 -8.51 -0.75 -11.52
CA GLY A 104 -8.52 0.72 -11.59
C GLY A 104 -9.58 1.34 -10.68
N CYS A 105 -10.44 2.19 -11.26
CA CYS A 105 -11.50 2.87 -10.53
C CYS A 105 -12.64 1.97 -10.05
N LYS A 106 -12.71 0.69 -10.48
CA LYS A 106 -13.71 -0.27 -9.99
C LYS A 106 -13.33 -0.89 -8.64
N GLY A 107 -12.11 -0.63 -8.18
CA GLY A 107 -11.60 -1.13 -6.92
C GLY A 107 -10.66 -2.32 -7.07
N ALA A 108 -10.23 -2.84 -5.93
CA ALA A 108 -9.21 -3.87 -5.80
C ALA A 108 -9.35 -4.54 -4.43
N THR A 109 -8.63 -5.64 -4.24
CA THR A 109 -8.42 -6.20 -2.90
C THR A 109 -7.16 -5.62 -2.29
N LEU A 110 -7.18 -5.43 -0.96
CA LEU A 110 -5.99 -4.96 -0.23
C LEU A 110 -4.82 -5.93 -0.37
N TYR A 111 -5.11 -7.24 -0.31
CA TYR A 111 -4.14 -8.31 -0.51
C TYR A 111 -3.38 -8.16 -1.82
N MET A 112 -4.11 -8.16 -2.95
CA MET A 112 -3.48 -8.13 -4.27
C MET A 112 -2.75 -6.81 -4.51
N ALA A 113 -3.31 -5.69 -4.04
CA ALA A 113 -2.65 -4.39 -4.14
C ALA A 113 -1.32 -4.36 -3.37
N ALA A 114 -1.27 -4.95 -2.17
CA ALA A 114 -0.05 -5.05 -1.38
C ALA A 114 0.97 -5.99 -2.02
N THR A 115 0.56 -7.18 -2.46
CA THR A 115 1.48 -8.14 -3.09
C THR A 115 2.03 -7.61 -4.40
N TRP A 116 1.19 -6.96 -5.22
CA TRP A 116 1.62 -6.43 -6.51
C TRP A 116 2.67 -5.34 -6.33
N ILE A 117 2.46 -4.35 -5.44
CA ILE A 117 3.48 -3.33 -5.21
C ILE A 117 4.72 -3.88 -4.49
N GLY A 118 4.57 -4.94 -3.70
CA GLY A 118 5.70 -5.68 -3.12
C GLY A 118 6.55 -6.37 -4.19
N GLU A 119 5.91 -6.94 -5.21
CA GLU A 119 6.56 -7.65 -6.30
C GLU A 119 7.18 -6.67 -7.30
N TYR A 120 6.41 -5.70 -7.79
CA TYR A 120 6.81 -4.81 -8.88
C TYR A 120 7.43 -3.50 -8.40
N GLY A 121 7.29 -3.12 -7.14
CA GLY A 121 7.71 -1.82 -6.65
C GLY A 121 6.81 -0.68 -7.15
N ILE A 122 7.33 0.55 -7.13
CA ILE A 122 6.56 1.74 -7.48
C ILE A 122 7.41 2.80 -8.18
N VAL A 123 6.77 3.69 -8.95
CA VAL A 123 7.38 4.90 -9.53
C VAL A 123 6.96 6.16 -8.77
N SER A 124 7.63 7.29 -8.98
CA SER A 124 7.26 8.55 -8.33
C SER A 124 6.01 9.20 -8.93
N LYS A 125 5.30 10.01 -8.15
CA LYS A 125 4.17 10.84 -8.62
C LYS A 125 4.59 11.79 -9.76
N GLU A 126 5.83 12.25 -9.76
CA GLU A 126 6.39 13.08 -10.85
C GLU A 126 6.42 12.31 -12.17
N CYS A 127 6.70 11.00 -12.14
CA CYS A 127 6.70 10.13 -13.31
C CYS A 127 5.30 10.00 -13.93
N VAL A 128 4.31 9.65 -13.11
CA VAL A 128 2.90 9.51 -13.52
C VAL A 128 2.01 10.23 -12.50
N PRO A 129 1.60 11.48 -12.77
CA PRO A 129 0.76 12.25 -11.86
C PRO A 129 -0.63 11.64 -11.68
N PHE A 130 -1.19 11.82 -10.48
CA PHE A 130 -2.54 11.34 -10.15
C PHE A 130 -3.63 12.12 -10.90
N GLN A 131 -4.58 11.39 -11.49
CA GLN A 131 -5.66 11.95 -12.31
C GLN A 131 -7.06 11.52 -11.85
N ALA A 132 -7.17 10.66 -10.82
CA ALA A 132 -8.45 10.18 -10.29
C ALA A 132 -9.38 9.58 -11.38
N ARG A 133 -8.81 8.86 -12.34
CA ARG A 133 -9.53 8.17 -13.42
C ARG A 133 -8.70 7.01 -13.95
N ASP A 134 -9.36 6.07 -14.61
CA ASP A 134 -8.67 5.02 -15.34
C ASP A 134 -7.80 5.64 -16.44
N GLY A 135 -6.58 5.13 -16.55
CA GLY A 135 -5.65 5.49 -17.60
C GLY A 135 -4.97 4.25 -18.16
N LYS A 136 -4.08 4.49 -19.12
CA LYS A 136 -3.21 3.43 -19.65
C LYS A 136 -2.09 3.16 -18.65
N CYS A 137 -1.68 1.90 -18.57
CA CYS A 137 -0.45 1.57 -17.88
C CYS A 137 0.73 2.05 -18.71
N TYR A 138 1.55 2.93 -18.15
CA TYR A 138 2.73 3.46 -18.82
C TYR A 138 3.98 2.90 -18.13
N LEU A 139 4.89 2.30 -18.90
CA LEU A 139 6.19 1.84 -18.40
C LEU A 139 7.29 2.90 -18.54
N GLN A 140 6.94 4.15 -18.82
CA GLN A 140 7.88 5.24 -18.99
C GLN A 140 7.41 6.50 -18.27
N CYS A 141 8.34 7.22 -17.65
CA CYS A 141 8.13 8.56 -17.10
C CYS A 141 8.15 9.59 -18.24
N GLY A 142 7.43 10.70 -18.07
CA GLY A 142 7.09 11.64 -19.16
C GLY A 142 8.24 12.04 -20.10
N ASN A 143 8.06 11.75 -21.40
CA ASN A 143 8.57 12.47 -22.59
C ASN A 143 7.93 11.99 -23.91
N GLY A 144 6.72 11.41 -23.83
CA GLY A 144 5.88 11.20 -25.02
C GLY A 144 6.31 10.09 -25.99
N VAL A 145 7.14 9.12 -25.59
CA VAL A 145 7.37 7.92 -26.39
C VAL A 145 6.54 6.76 -25.82
N GLN A 146 5.69 6.17 -26.65
CA GLN A 146 4.93 4.97 -26.30
C GLN A 146 5.86 3.76 -26.27
N SER A 147 5.86 3.03 -25.16
CA SER A 147 6.18 1.61 -25.19
C SER A 147 4.87 0.82 -25.26
N ASP A 148 4.69 0.03 -26.31
CA ASP A 148 3.55 -0.90 -26.47
C ASP A 148 3.64 -2.13 -25.56
N ILE A 149 4.43 -2.07 -24.48
CA ILE A 149 4.60 -3.19 -23.55
C ILE A 149 3.52 -3.04 -22.48
N LEU A 150 2.49 -3.88 -22.59
CA LEU A 150 1.53 -4.06 -21.50
C LEU A 150 2.28 -4.72 -20.34
N VAL A 151 2.01 -4.32 -19.10
CA VAL A 151 2.56 -5.03 -17.91
C VAL A 151 2.22 -6.52 -17.91
N GLN A 152 1.18 -6.91 -18.65
CA GLN A 152 0.81 -8.30 -18.92
C GLN A 152 1.90 -9.08 -19.68
N ASP A 153 2.80 -8.39 -20.38
CA ASP A 153 3.92 -8.97 -21.15
C ASP A 153 5.25 -8.95 -20.40
N MET A 154 5.30 -8.39 -19.19
CA MET A 154 6.49 -8.52 -18.34
C MET A 154 6.42 -9.86 -17.59
N ARG A 155 7.09 -10.88 -18.12
CA ARG A 155 7.35 -12.10 -17.35
C ARG A 155 8.58 -11.88 -16.48
N HIS A 156 8.46 -12.19 -15.20
CA HIS A 156 9.61 -12.31 -14.32
C HIS A 156 10.51 -13.43 -14.84
N ASP A 157 11.71 -13.10 -15.30
CA ASP A 157 12.71 -14.12 -15.63
C ASP A 157 13.32 -14.63 -14.33
N VAL A 158 12.71 -15.72 -13.85
CA VAL A 158 13.05 -16.40 -12.59
C VAL A 158 14.52 -16.85 -12.55
N GLU A 159 15.15 -17.09 -13.70
CA GLU A 159 16.55 -17.54 -13.74
C GLU A 159 17.55 -16.38 -13.59
N ASN A 160 17.17 -15.17 -13.98
CA ASN A 160 18.10 -14.03 -14.06
C ASN A 160 17.70 -12.83 -13.17
N ASN A 161 16.60 -12.92 -12.42
CA ASN A 161 16.10 -11.87 -11.52
C ASN A 161 15.99 -10.50 -12.21
N GLN A 162 15.47 -10.51 -13.44
CA GLN A 162 15.21 -9.34 -14.27
C GLN A 162 13.79 -9.44 -14.82
N TYR A 163 13.11 -8.30 -14.96
CA TYR A 163 11.89 -8.25 -15.77
C TYR A 163 12.30 -8.37 -17.23
N LYS A 164 11.95 -9.48 -17.88
CA LYS A 164 12.09 -9.62 -19.32
C LYS A 164 10.76 -9.32 -19.98
N ILE A 165 10.80 -8.51 -21.02
CA ILE A 165 9.70 -8.34 -21.95
C ILE A 165 9.57 -9.68 -22.70
N ASP A 166 8.40 -10.32 -22.62
CA ASP A 166 8.12 -11.49 -23.42
C ASP A 166 7.94 -11.05 -24.88
N ASN A 167 9.03 -11.15 -25.66
CA ASN A 167 9.06 -10.71 -27.05
C ASN A 167 8.11 -11.49 -27.96
N THR A 168 7.43 -12.52 -27.47
CA THR A 168 6.45 -13.29 -28.26
C THR A 168 5.12 -12.56 -28.45
N SER A 169 4.83 -11.52 -27.66
CA SER A 169 3.65 -10.63 -27.81
C SER A 169 3.93 -9.34 -28.58
N LEU A 170 5.20 -9.05 -28.91
CA LEU A 170 5.60 -7.78 -29.53
C LEU A 170 5.13 -7.71 -30.99
N HIS A 171 4.03 -7.00 -31.21
CA HIS A 171 3.58 -6.60 -32.55
C HIS A 171 4.18 -5.28 -33.05
N SER A 172 5.22 -4.71 -32.44
CA SER A 172 5.83 -3.47 -32.97
C SER A 172 7.36 -3.44 -32.87
N ASN A 173 7.99 -3.38 -34.06
CA ASN A 173 9.41 -3.15 -34.29
C ASN A 173 9.80 -1.69 -34.00
N ASN A 174 9.86 -1.26 -32.73
CA ASN A 174 10.37 0.08 -32.39
C ASN A 174 11.52 0.01 -31.38
N SER A 175 12.64 0.60 -31.78
CA SER A 175 13.88 0.70 -31.01
C SER A 175 13.69 1.60 -29.79
N ILE A 176 14.14 1.16 -28.62
CA ILE A 176 14.02 1.88 -27.34
C ILE A 176 15.05 3.03 -27.30
N PRO A 177 14.65 4.30 -27.07
CA PRO A 177 15.59 5.42 -26.89
C PRO A 177 16.42 5.27 -25.61
N SER A 178 17.72 5.54 -25.69
CA SER A 178 18.72 5.35 -24.63
C SER A 178 18.72 6.43 -23.52
N ASN A 179 17.73 7.32 -23.47
CA ASN A 179 17.70 8.50 -22.61
C ASN A 179 16.50 8.56 -21.64
N ILE A 180 15.91 7.42 -21.28
CA ILE A 180 14.75 7.35 -20.37
C ILE A 180 15.15 6.58 -19.10
N GLU A 181 15.22 7.29 -17.98
CA GLU A 181 15.52 6.69 -16.67
C GLU A 181 14.21 6.23 -16.01
N PHE A 182 13.86 4.95 -16.18
CA PHE A 182 12.77 4.32 -15.44
C PHE A 182 13.27 3.96 -14.04
N LYS A 183 13.01 4.82 -13.06
CA LYS A 183 13.41 4.56 -11.67
C LYS A 183 12.29 3.85 -10.92
N LEU A 184 12.40 2.52 -10.88
CA LEU A 184 11.55 1.62 -10.11
C LEU A 184 12.11 1.44 -8.70
N TYR A 185 11.27 1.57 -7.68
CA TYR A 185 11.65 1.33 -6.29
C TYR A 185 11.09 -0.01 -5.82
N SER A 186 11.86 -1.09 -5.97
CA SER A 186 11.48 -2.48 -5.67
C SER A 186 12.31 -3.07 -4.52
N HIS A 187 12.13 -2.54 -3.31
CA HIS A 187 12.98 -2.89 -2.15
C HIS A 187 12.24 -3.55 -0.99
N LEU A 188 10.91 -3.63 -1.08
CA LEU A 188 10.07 -4.05 0.03
C LEU A 188 9.09 -5.12 -0.42
N CYS A 189 8.78 -6.02 0.50
CA CYS A 189 7.88 -7.13 0.33
C CYS A 189 6.64 -6.93 1.21
N ALA A 190 5.49 -7.42 0.76
CA ALA A 190 4.24 -7.34 1.50
C ALA A 190 4.20 -8.36 2.63
N ALA A 191 3.76 -7.92 3.80
CA ALA A 191 3.65 -8.72 5.01
C ALA A 191 2.32 -8.45 5.74
N SER A 192 1.91 -9.41 6.54
CA SER A 192 0.80 -9.31 7.49
C SER A 192 1.14 -10.12 8.75
N THR A 193 0.23 -10.13 9.71
CA THR A 193 0.34 -10.96 10.92
C THR A 193 -0.79 -11.96 10.99
N LYS A 194 -0.52 -13.08 11.68
CA LYS A 194 -1.57 -14.07 12.00
C LYS A 194 -2.57 -13.49 12.99
N GLU A 195 -2.08 -12.81 14.01
CA GLU A 195 -2.91 -12.08 14.98
C GLU A 195 -3.42 -10.77 14.35
N LYS A 196 -4.66 -10.39 14.65
CA LYS A 196 -5.29 -9.14 14.19
C LYS A 196 -5.58 -8.21 15.37
N GLY A 197 -6.19 -7.05 15.13
CA GLY A 197 -6.56 -6.13 16.20
C GLY A 197 -5.45 -5.18 16.63
N ILE A 198 -5.80 -4.32 17.60
CA ILE A 198 -4.97 -3.21 18.08
C ILE A 198 -3.51 -3.55 18.43
N GLN A 199 -3.25 -4.68 19.09
CA GLN A 199 -1.88 -5.03 19.50
C GLN A 199 -0.99 -5.36 18.30
N ALA A 200 -1.55 -6.10 17.33
CA ALA A 200 -0.84 -6.50 16.13
C ALA A 200 -0.49 -5.30 15.25
N MET A 201 -1.46 -4.40 15.09
CA MET A 201 -1.30 -3.20 14.30
C MET A 201 -0.34 -2.20 14.95
N LYS A 202 -0.41 -1.97 16.27
CA LYS A 202 0.57 -1.12 16.99
C LYS A 202 1.99 -1.67 16.85
N TRP A 203 2.18 -2.99 16.95
CA TRP A 203 3.49 -3.62 16.73
C TRP A 203 4.00 -3.38 15.30
N ALA A 204 3.17 -3.64 14.29
CA ALA A 204 3.56 -3.46 12.89
C ALA A 204 3.89 -1.99 12.58
N LEU A 205 3.06 -1.06 13.08
CA LEU A 205 3.30 0.38 12.94
C LEU A 205 4.63 0.80 13.56
N GLN A 206 4.88 0.43 14.81
CA GLN A 206 6.13 0.76 15.50
C GLN A 206 7.35 0.20 14.75
N LYS A 207 7.23 -1.03 14.24
CA LYS A 207 8.38 -1.72 13.66
C LYS A 207 8.64 -1.32 12.22
N TYR A 208 7.61 -1.13 11.41
CA TYR A 208 7.74 -1.02 9.95
C TYR A 208 7.19 0.28 9.38
N GLY A 209 6.36 1.00 10.12
CA GLY A 209 5.70 2.22 9.64
C GLY A 209 4.27 1.95 9.18
N SER A 210 3.78 2.78 8.28
CA SER A 210 2.37 2.85 7.92
C SER A 210 1.78 1.50 7.48
N LEU A 211 0.51 1.29 7.82
CA LEU A 211 -0.25 0.10 7.42
C LEU A 211 -1.22 0.46 6.30
N LEU A 212 -1.35 -0.44 5.33
CA LEU A 212 -2.51 -0.53 4.47
C LEU A 212 -3.60 -1.28 5.22
N SER A 213 -4.79 -0.69 5.36
CA SER A 213 -5.96 -1.34 5.93
C SER A 213 -7.20 -0.89 5.18
N GLY A 214 -8.39 -1.27 5.66
CA GLY A 214 -9.64 -0.89 5.06
C GLY A 214 -10.74 -0.77 6.09
N MET A 215 -11.72 0.07 5.79
CA MET A 215 -12.86 0.30 6.64
C MET A 215 -14.13 0.54 5.83
N ASP A 216 -15.26 0.16 6.40
CA ASP A 216 -16.56 0.55 5.89
C ASP A 216 -16.84 2.03 6.17
N VAL A 217 -17.21 2.77 5.13
CA VAL A 217 -17.52 4.19 5.22
C VAL A 217 -19.02 4.39 5.40
N TYR A 218 -19.38 5.18 6.40
CA TYR A 218 -20.76 5.55 6.69
C TYR A 218 -21.01 7.03 6.39
N HIS A 219 -22.28 7.40 6.20
CA HIS A 219 -22.66 8.77 5.83
C HIS A 219 -22.13 9.85 6.79
N ASN A 220 -22.10 9.57 8.09
CA ASN A 220 -21.54 10.51 9.06
C ASN A 220 -20.01 10.66 8.93
N PHE A 221 -19.29 9.63 8.48
CA PHE A 221 -17.85 9.70 8.26
C PHE A 221 -17.49 10.68 7.14
N LEU A 222 -18.26 10.73 6.04
CA LEU A 222 -18.02 11.72 4.98
C LEU A 222 -18.05 13.17 5.47
N ASN A 223 -18.82 13.44 6.53
CA ASN A 223 -18.98 14.76 7.12
C ASN A 223 -17.98 15.03 8.26
N TYR A 224 -17.05 14.11 8.54
CA TYR A 224 -16.03 14.27 9.58
C TYR A 224 -15.21 15.55 9.37
N LYS A 225 -15.07 16.34 10.44
CA LYS A 225 -14.28 17.60 10.47
C LYS A 225 -13.15 17.60 11.50
N GLY A 226 -13.22 16.73 12.50
CA GLY A 226 -12.24 16.64 13.57
C GLY A 226 -12.73 15.88 14.78
N GLY A 227 -11.83 15.63 15.73
CA GLY A 227 -12.10 14.81 16.93
C GLY A 227 -11.91 13.32 16.66
N ILE A 228 -12.32 12.46 17.59
CA ILE A 228 -12.23 11.00 17.41
C ILE A 228 -13.57 10.49 16.88
N TYR A 229 -13.54 9.83 15.73
CA TYR A 229 -14.68 9.15 15.16
C TYR A 229 -14.94 7.86 15.92
N THR A 230 -16.03 7.82 16.69
CA THR A 230 -16.33 6.76 17.66
C THR A 230 -17.50 5.85 17.26
N GLN A 231 -18.31 6.25 16.28
CA GLN A 231 -19.52 5.50 15.92
C GLN A 231 -19.93 5.68 14.46
N GLN A 232 -20.48 4.62 13.90
CA GLN A 232 -21.09 4.58 12.57
C GLN A 232 -22.52 5.08 12.63
N GLN A 233 -22.92 5.97 11.72
CA GLN A 233 -24.29 6.45 11.62
C GLN A 233 -24.70 6.70 10.16
N GLY A 234 -25.96 6.37 9.86
CA GLY A 234 -26.52 6.50 8.52
C GLY A 234 -26.19 5.33 7.60
N LEU A 235 -26.30 5.57 6.29
CA LEU A 235 -26.09 4.54 5.28
C LEU A 235 -24.61 4.11 5.23
N ASN A 236 -24.38 2.80 5.10
CA ASN A 236 -23.09 2.26 4.69
C ASN A 236 -22.92 2.54 3.18
N LEU A 237 -21.84 3.23 2.84
CA LEU A 237 -21.51 3.71 1.50
C LEU A 237 -20.47 2.83 0.79
N GLY A 238 -20.03 1.77 1.46
CA GLY A 238 -19.09 0.79 0.93
C GLY A 238 -17.73 0.82 1.62
N PHE A 239 -16.86 -0.06 1.12
CA PHE A 239 -15.53 -0.27 1.62
C PHE A 239 -14.55 0.78 1.09
N GLN A 240 -13.64 1.24 1.95
CA GLN A 240 -12.59 2.18 1.63
C GLN A 240 -11.25 1.66 2.15
N ALA A 241 -10.27 1.53 1.25
CA ALA A 241 -8.90 1.30 1.67
C ALA A 241 -8.33 2.59 2.29
N VAL A 242 -7.63 2.45 3.41
CA VAL A 242 -7.03 3.57 4.14
C VAL A 242 -5.61 3.25 4.55
N ARG A 243 -4.84 4.30 4.83
CA ARG A 243 -3.48 4.18 5.35
C ARG A 243 -3.43 4.61 6.81
N ILE A 244 -3.08 3.71 7.72
CA ILE A 244 -2.91 4.04 9.14
C ILE A 244 -1.47 4.49 9.34
N VAL A 245 -1.27 5.69 9.87
CA VAL A 245 0.05 6.35 9.99
C VAL A 245 0.46 6.62 11.44
N GLY A 246 -0.31 6.15 12.41
CA GLY A 246 -0.02 6.36 13.82
C GLY A 246 -1.19 5.99 14.71
N TRP A 247 -0.98 6.13 16.01
CA TRP A 247 -2.00 5.99 17.04
C TRP A 247 -1.72 6.97 18.18
N GLY A 248 -2.75 7.23 18.97
CA GLY A 248 -2.64 8.00 20.21
C GLY A 248 -3.69 7.55 21.22
N THR A 249 -3.72 8.23 22.36
CA THR A 249 -4.69 7.99 23.42
C THR A 249 -5.26 9.33 23.87
N ASP A 250 -6.58 9.47 23.82
CA ASP A 250 -7.30 10.58 24.41
C ASP A 250 -7.74 10.21 25.83
N SER A 251 -7.69 11.18 26.75
CA SER A 251 -8.04 10.95 28.16
C SER A 251 -9.50 10.58 28.40
N VAL A 252 -10.39 10.91 27.45
CA VAL A 252 -11.84 10.69 27.54
C VAL A 252 -12.28 9.59 26.57
N GLU A 253 -11.88 9.71 25.30
CA GLU A 253 -12.35 8.83 24.23
C GLU A 253 -11.50 7.55 24.08
N GLY A 254 -10.34 7.49 24.74
CA GLY A 254 -9.44 6.33 24.71
C GLY A 254 -8.54 6.28 23.49
N ASP A 255 -8.10 5.07 23.14
CA ASP A 255 -7.15 4.84 22.05
C ASP A 255 -7.77 5.15 20.68
N TYR A 256 -6.98 5.77 19.79
CA TYR A 256 -7.40 6.06 18.42
C TYR A 256 -6.27 5.81 17.41
N TRP A 257 -6.66 5.48 16.18
CA TRP A 257 -5.81 5.45 15.00
C TRP A 257 -5.77 6.80 14.32
N ILE A 258 -4.60 7.18 13.80
CA ILE A 258 -4.45 8.31 12.87
C ILE A 258 -4.51 7.74 11.46
N VAL A 259 -5.60 8.02 10.76
CA VAL A 259 -5.93 7.48 9.44
C VAL A 259 -5.70 8.55 8.39
N HIS A 260 -4.84 8.25 7.43
CA HIS A 260 -4.60 9.07 6.24
C HIS A 260 -5.54 8.62 5.12
N ASN A 261 -6.45 9.52 4.72
CA ASN A 261 -7.50 9.23 3.74
C ASN A 261 -7.10 9.69 2.34
N SER A 262 -7.94 9.33 1.37
CA SER A 262 -7.83 9.69 -0.06
C SER A 262 -8.93 10.64 -0.51
N PHE A 263 -9.37 11.54 0.39
CA PHE A 263 -10.41 12.56 0.14
C PHE A 263 -9.81 13.98 0.03
N GLY A 264 -8.53 14.08 -0.30
CA GLY A 264 -7.81 15.36 -0.42
C GLY A 264 -7.54 16.05 0.92
N SER A 265 -6.74 17.12 0.88
CA SER A 265 -6.29 17.84 2.07
C SER A 265 -7.38 18.68 2.75
N ASN A 266 -8.48 19.00 2.04
CA ASN A 266 -9.56 19.84 2.56
C ASN A 266 -10.56 19.07 3.42
N TRP A 267 -10.46 17.74 3.46
CA TRP A 267 -11.34 16.88 4.22
C TRP A 267 -10.77 16.55 5.60
N GLY A 268 -11.61 16.47 6.63
CA GLY A 268 -11.20 16.11 7.99
C GLY A 268 -10.09 16.98 8.58
N GLU A 269 -9.13 16.34 9.25
CA GLU A 269 -7.98 16.97 9.90
C GLU A 269 -6.80 17.04 8.92
N ASN A 270 -6.92 17.88 7.89
CA ASN A 270 -5.96 18.00 6.78
C ASN A 270 -5.76 16.67 6.02
N GLY A 271 -6.84 16.10 5.49
CA GLY A 271 -6.84 14.80 4.80
C GLY A 271 -6.70 13.58 5.73
N ARG A 272 -6.72 13.79 7.05
CA ARG A 272 -6.68 12.73 8.05
C ARG A 272 -7.96 12.65 8.87
N SER A 273 -8.13 11.53 9.54
CA SER A 273 -9.10 11.37 10.62
C SER A 273 -8.46 10.65 11.80
N ARG A 274 -9.04 10.87 12.99
CA ARG A 274 -8.82 10.01 14.15
C ARG A 274 -10.00 9.08 14.31
N VAL A 275 -9.75 7.78 14.37
CA VAL A 275 -10.79 6.73 14.45
C VAL A 275 -10.56 5.92 15.72
N ALA A 276 -11.61 5.66 16.50
CA ALA A 276 -11.49 4.88 17.73
C ALA A 276 -10.84 3.51 17.48
N ALA A 277 -9.96 3.09 18.38
CA ALA A 277 -9.18 1.86 18.31
C ALA A 277 -9.57 0.87 19.41
N GLY A 278 -9.33 -0.42 19.17
CA GLY A 278 -9.51 -1.52 20.12
C GLY A 278 -10.84 -2.25 20.04
N ASN A 279 -11.80 -1.74 19.27
CA ASN A 279 -13.13 -2.33 19.09
C ASN A 279 -13.45 -2.69 17.63
N ASN A 280 -12.44 -2.65 16.73
CA ASN A 280 -12.61 -2.92 15.30
C ASN A 280 -13.71 -2.07 14.62
N LEU A 281 -13.83 -0.79 15.02
CA LEU A 281 -14.80 0.13 14.44
C LEU A 281 -14.64 0.18 12.91
N CYS A 282 -15.73 -0.04 12.18
CA CYS A 282 -15.76 -0.12 10.71
C CYS A 282 -14.91 -1.23 10.09
N GLY A 283 -14.53 -2.26 10.85
CA GLY A 283 -13.67 -3.33 10.34
C GLY A 283 -12.20 -2.91 10.17
N LEU A 284 -11.83 -1.71 10.67
CA LEU A 284 -10.50 -1.12 10.49
C LEU A 284 -9.35 -1.99 11.06
N GLU A 285 -9.65 -2.93 11.94
CA GLU A 285 -8.66 -3.79 12.59
C GLU A 285 -8.74 -5.26 12.14
N GLN A 286 -9.58 -5.54 11.14
CA GLN A 286 -9.86 -6.88 10.62
C GLN A 286 -8.76 -7.38 9.70
N GLU A 287 -8.33 -6.53 8.76
CA GLU A 287 -7.38 -6.84 7.72
C GLU A 287 -6.40 -5.68 7.55
N PHE A 288 -5.11 -6.00 7.59
CA PHE A 288 -4.07 -5.02 7.34
C PHE A 288 -2.82 -5.68 6.76
N TYR A 289 -2.08 -4.87 6.00
CA TYR A 289 -0.82 -5.19 5.38
C TYR A 289 0.19 -4.09 5.67
N PHE A 290 1.46 -4.47 5.70
CA PHE A 290 2.58 -3.55 5.82
C PHE A 290 3.72 -4.06 4.96
N PHE A 291 4.76 -3.25 4.84
CA PHE A 291 5.89 -3.56 3.99
C PHE A 291 7.15 -3.75 4.85
N ILE A 292 8.00 -4.67 4.42
CA ILE A 292 9.27 -4.96 5.09
C ILE A 292 10.39 -4.95 4.05
N PRO A 293 11.64 -4.59 4.41
CA PRO A 293 12.80 -4.91 3.57
C PRO A 293 12.76 -6.38 3.18
N CYS A 294 12.88 -6.71 1.89
CA CYS A 294 12.81 -8.11 1.46
C CYS A 294 13.95 -8.97 2.04
N GLU A 295 15.07 -8.36 2.44
CA GLU A 295 16.12 -9.09 3.17
C GLU A 295 15.71 -9.53 4.60
N ASP A 296 14.64 -8.95 5.17
CA ASP A 296 14.11 -9.35 6.48
C ASP A 296 13.19 -10.59 6.37
N LEU A 297 12.98 -11.14 5.17
CA LEU A 297 12.14 -12.32 4.93
C LEU A 297 12.69 -13.58 5.61
N ASP A 298 14.01 -13.75 5.65
CA ASP A 298 14.66 -14.94 6.22
C ASP A 298 14.60 -15.02 7.77
N ILE A 299 13.97 -14.02 8.41
CA ILE A 299 13.87 -13.90 9.88
C ILE A 299 12.49 -14.40 10.40
N TYR A 300 11.57 -14.78 9.50
CA TYR A 300 10.20 -15.19 9.81
C TYR A 300 9.87 -16.58 9.24
#